data_AF-X1KRK7-F1
#
_entry.id   AF-X1KRK7-F1
#
_cell.length_a   1.000
_cell.length_b   1.000
_cell.length_c   1.000
_cell.angle_alpha   90.00
_cell.angle_beta   90.00
_cell.angle_gamma   90.00
#
_symmetry.space_group_name_H-M   'P 1'
#
loop_
_entity.id
_entity.type
_entity.pdbx_description
1 polymer ?
#
loop_
_entity_poly.entity_id
_entity_poly.type
_entity_poly.pdbx_seq_one_letter_code
_entity_poly.pdbx_strand_id
1 'polypeptide(L)'
;VRKSAEELGEKPVGTIPHALILLVGDTVKATQFFDEVIEPEVGRVALIDTLGDEKFEALRVAEALGKNLFAVRIDTPASRRGDIMELLKEVRWELDLQGFKKVKIFVSGGITEERIALLNSVADAFGVGTYISNAPVIDFSLDIVEINSKPL
;
A
#
# COMPACT_ATOMS: atom_id res chain seq x y z
N VAL A 1 -1.59 9.92 -12.21
CA VAL A 1 -0.99 8.56 -12.14
C VAL A 1 -0.81 7.96 -13.52
N ARG A 2 -1.88 7.67 -14.30
CA ARG A 2 -1.75 7.03 -15.63
C ARG A 2 -0.81 7.77 -16.60
N LYS A 3 -1.06 9.07 -16.83
CA LYS A 3 -0.22 9.90 -17.72
C LYS A 3 1.27 9.89 -17.32
N SER A 4 1.56 10.07 -16.04
CA SER A 4 2.93 10.09 -15.53
C SER A 4 3.63 8.72 -15.69
N ALA A 5 2.90 7.61 -15.51
CA ALA A 5 3.45 6.28 -15.74
C ALA A 5 3.76 6.06 -17.23
N GLU A 6 2.86 6.48 -18.12
CA GLU A 6 3.07 6.44 -19.58
C GLU A 6 4.30 7.28 -20.00
N GLU A 7 4.47 8.48 -19.44
CA GLU A 7 5.63 9.35 -19.68
C GLU A 7 6.97 8.72 -19.21
N LEU A 8 6.93 7.90 -18.16
CA LEU A 8 8.09 7.18 -17.63
C LEU A 8 8.33 5.83 -18.31
N GLY A 9 7.43 5.39 -19.21
CA GLY A 9 7.49 4.06 -19.83
C GLY A 9 7.15 2.92 -18.87
N GLU A 10 6.47 3.22 -17.76
CA GLU A 10 6.13 2.28 -16.69
C GLU A 10 4.64 1.93 -16.68
N LYS A 11 4.28 0.78 -16.11
CA LYS A 11 2.87 0.41 -15.90
C LYS A 11 2.33 1.08 -14.63
N PRO A 12 1.18 1.78 -14.67
CA PRO A 12 0.57 2.31 -13.47
C PRO A 12 0.13 1.16 -12.55
N VAL A 13 0.39 1.32 -11.25
CA VAL A 13 0.04 0.35 -10.22
C VAL A 13 -1.08 0.88 -9.32
N GLY A 14 -1.93 -0.02 -8.83
CA GLY A 14 -3.04 0.29 -7.93
C GLY A 14 -3.64 -0.98 -7.35
N THR A 15 -4.42 -0.82 -6.29
CA THR A 15 -5.15 -1.93 -5.64
C THR A 15 -6.62 -1.53 -5.43
N ILE A 16 -7.41 -2.44 -4.88
CA ILE A 16 -8.82 -2.19 -4.55
C ILE A 16 -8.96 -0.96 -3.62
N PRO A 17 -9.86 0.00 -3.91
CA PRO A 17 -10.15 1.13 -3.02
C PRO A 17 -11.27 0.82 -2.01
N HIS A 18 -11.31 1.55 -0.88
CA HIS A 18 -12.40 1.45 0.11
C HIS A 18 -13.78 1.63 -0.52
N ALA A 19 -13.90 2.51 -1.54
CA ALA A 19 -15.15 2.77 -2.22
C ALA A 19 -15.79 1.51 -2.83
N LEU A 20 -14.99 0.59 -3.40
CA LEU A 20 -15.52 -0.65 -3.95
C LEU A 20 -16.12 -1.53 -2.86
N ILE A 21 -15.38 -1.69 -1.74
CA ILE A 21 -15.82 -2.49 -0.60
C ILE A 21 -17.10 -1.90 0.01
N LEU A 22 -17.19 -0.57 0.13
CA LEU A 22 -18.39 0.10 0.64
C LEU A 22 -19.61 -0.07 -0.28
N LEU A 23 -19.42 0.00 -1.60
CA LEU A 23 -20.51 -0.21 -2.56
C LEU A 23 -21.00 -1.67 -2.58
N VAL A 24 -20.10 -2.62 -2.40
CA VAL A 24 -20.44 -4.06 -2.34
C VAL A 24 -20.98 -4.47 -0.96
N GLY A 25 -20.53 -3.78 0.09
CA GLY A 25 -20.91 -4.05 1.49
C GLY A 25 -20.15 -5.20 2.15
N ASP A 26 -19.14 -5.78 1.50
CA ASP A 26 -18.32 -6.87 2.04
C ASP A 26 -16.94 -6.95 1.36
N THR A 27 -15.87 -7.06 2.15
CA THR A 27 -14.49 -7.09 1.67
C THR A 27 -14.20 -8.31 0.80
N VAL A 28 -14.68 -9.50 1.22
CA VAL A 28 -14.42 -10.76 0.51
C VAL A 28 -15.09 -10.72 -0.86
N LYS A 29 -16.38 -10.37 -0.92
CA LYS A 29 -17.10 -10.25 -2.19
C LYS A 29 -16.49 -9.20 -3.11
N ALA A 30 -16.09 -8.04 -2.59
CA ALA A 30 -15.43 -7.01 -3.38
C ALA A 30 -14.10 -7.51 -3.98
N THR A 31 -13.34 -8.27 -3.20
CA THR A 31 -12.06 -8.85 -3.65
C THR A 31 -12.28 -9.97 -4.66
N GLN A 32 -13.34 -10.78 -4.52
CA GLN A 32 -13.73 -11.79 -5.51
C GLN A 32 -14.18 -11.16 -6.83
N PHE A 33 -14.98 -10.10 -6.81
CA PHE A 33 -15.34 -9.36 -8.03
C PHE A 33 -14.10 -8.76 -8.71
N PHE A 34 -13.13 -8.28 -7.92
CA PHE A 34 -11.86 -7.83 -8.48
C PHE A 34 -11.07 -9.00 -9.11
N ASP A 35 -11.05 -10.18 -8.47
CA ASP A 35 -10.42 -11.38 -9.00
C ASP A 35 -11.04 -11.86 -10.31
N GLU A 36 -12.35 -11.70 -10.47
CA GLU A 36 -13.08 -12.11 -11.68
C GLU A 36 -12.89 -11.15 -12.86
N VAL A 37 -12.83 -9.83 -12.60
CA VAL A 37 -12.91 -8.81 -13.65
C VAL A 37 -11.54 -8.34 -14.13
N ILE A 38 -10.56 -8.25 -13.23
CA ILE A 38 -9.25 -7.65 -13.54
C ILE A 38 -8.30 -8.70 -14.12
N GLU A 39 -7.39 -8.28 -14.99
CA GLU A 39 -6.45 -9.18 -15.67
C GLU A 39 -5.55 -9.95 -14.68
N PRO A 40 -5.25 -11.25 -14.89
CA PRO A 40 -4.51 -12.08 -13.95
C PRO A 40 -3.10 -11.58 -13.59
N GLU A 41 -2.48 -10.76 -14.45
CA GLU A 41 -1.16 -10.19 -14.22
C GLU A 41 -1.16 -9.14 -13.08
N VAL A 42 -2.32 -8.60 -12.72
CA VAL A 42 -2.47 -7.66 -11.61
C VAL A 42 -2.62 -8.46 -10.32
N GLY A 43 -1.67 -8.31 -9.39
CA GLY A 43 -1.74 -8.97 -8.09
C GLY A 43 -3.02 -8.62 -7.32
N ARG A 44 -3.69 -9.63 -6.76
CA ARG A 44 -4.89 -9.43 -5.92
C ARG A 44 -4.44 -8.97 -4.54
N VAL A 45 -4.56 -7.67 -4.32
CA VAL A 45 -4.25 -7.02 -3.04
C VAL A 45 -5.55 -6.58 -2.37
N ALA A 46 -5.96 -7.31 -1.33
CA ALA A 46 -7.21 -7.05 -0.60
C ALA A 46 -7.04 -5.91 0.40
N LEU A 47 -7.99 -4.96 0.46
CA LEU A 47 -7.97 -3.86 1.43
C LEU A 47 -8.80 -4.24 2.66
N ILE A 48 -8.15 -4.50 3.79
CA ILE A 48 -8.76 -5.26 4.90
C ILE A 48 -9.25 -4.39 6.08
N ASP A 49 -9.06 -3.08 6.03
CA ASP A 49 -9.40 -2.15 7.12
C ASP A 49 -10.70 -1.33 6.88
N THR A 50 -11.57 -1.79 5.97
CA THR A 50 -12.77 -1.01 5.60
C THR A 50 -13.95 -1.18 6.55
N LEU A 51 -14.29 -2.43 6.93
CA LEU A 51 -15.51 -2.75 7.68
C LEU A 51 -15.20 -3.51 8.97
N GLY A 52 -14.42 -4.58 8.85
CA GLY A 52 -13.99 -5.41 9.96
C GLY A 52 -12.64 -5.00 10.53
N ASP A 53 -12.25 -5.69 11.60
CA ASP A 53 -10.89 -5.63 12.13
C ASP A 53 -9.93 -6.40 11.21
N GLU A 54 -8.76 -5.81 10.98
CA GLU A 54 -7.79 -6.24 9.98
C GLU A 54 -7.37 -7.69 10.16
N LYS A 55 -7.26 -8.17 11.41
CA LYS A 55 -6.88 -9.55 11.68
C LYS A 55 -7.91 -10.53 11.12
N PHE A 56 -9.17 -10.33 11.45
CA PHE A 56 -10.24 -11.23 11.02
C PHE A 56 -10.49 -11.10 9.52
N GLU A 57 -10.44 -9.87 8.98
CA GLU A 57 -10.59 -9.64 7.55
C GLU A 57 -9.46 -10.28 6.74
N ALA A 58 -8.21 -10.23 7.22
CA ALA A 58 -7.08 -10.91 6.59
C ALA A 58 -7.32 -12.42 6.41
N LEU A 59 -7.85 -13.09 7.44
CA LEU A 59 -8.18 -14.50 7.37
C LEU A 59 -9.34 -14.77 6.40
N ARG A 60 -10.41 -13.98 6.49
CA ARG A 60 -11.58 -14.13 5.61
C ARG A 60 -11.20 -14.03 4.13
N VAL A 61 -10.37 -13.05 3.76
CA VAL A 61 -9.94 -12.89 2.36
C VAL A 61 -8.94 -13.97 1.94
N ALA A 62 -8.06 -14.41 2.85
CA ALA A 62 -7.09 -15.46 2.58
C ALA A 62 -7.78 -16.81 2.36
N GLU A 63 -8.79 -17.15 3.15
CA GLU A 63 -9.61 -18.36 2.97
C GLU A 63 -10.38 -18.33 1.66
N ALA A 64 -10.97 -17.19 1.31
CA ALA A 64 -11.82 -17.07 0.14
C ALA A 64 -11.06 -17.06 -1.20
N LEU A 65 -9.89 -16.41 -1.26
CA LEU A 65 -9.09 -16.33 -2.49
C LEU A 65 -7.99 -17.39 -2.55
N GLY A 66 -7.57 -17.94 -1.41
CA GLY A 66 -6.52 -18.95 -1.32
C GLY A 66 -5.24 -18.53 -2.06
N LYS A 67 -4.83 -19.34 -3.04
CA LYS A 67 -3.61 -19.09 -3.84
C LYS A 67 -3.68 -17.85 -4.73
N ASN A 68 -4.88 -17.32 -5.01
CA ASN A 68 -5.04 -16.13 -5.84
C ASN A 68 -4.73 -14.86 -5.04
N LEU A 69 -4.80 -14.89 -3.70
CA LEU A 69 -4.48 -13.73 -2.88
C LEU A 69 -2.97 -13.48 -2.89
N PHE A 70 -2.57 -12.33 -3.44
CA PHE A 70 -1.16 -11.92 -3.49
C PHE A 70 -0.74 -11.22 -2.19
N ALA A 71 -1.55 -10.29 -1.70
CA ALA A 71 -1.26 -9.53 -0.50
C ALA A 71 -2.53 -9.03 0.20
N VAL A 72 -2.40 -8.66 1.46
CA VAL A 72 -3.36 -7.78 2.15
C VAL A 72 -2.76 -6.38 2.28
N ARG A 73 -3.58 -5.35 2.11
CA ARG A 73 -3.21 -3.95 2.31
C ARG A 73 -3.91 -3.41 3.54
N ILE A 74 -3.12 -2.79 4.41
CA ILE A 74 -3.57 -2.16 5.66
C ILE A 74 -3.38 -0.65 5.52
N ASP A 75 -4.50 0.09 5.52
CA ASP A 75 -4.54 1.56 5.46
C ASP A 75 -5.16 2.17 6.74
N THR A 76 -5.07 1.44 7.86
CA THR A 76 -5.79 1.69 9.12
C THR A 76 -5.89 3.18 9.48
N PRO A 77 -7.10 3.73 9.68
CA PRO A 77 -7.28 5.13 10.07
C PRO A 77 -6.51 5.50 11.34
N ALA A 78 -6.06 6.75 11.45
CA ALA A 78 -5.26 7.21 12.60
C ALA A 78 -5.95 6.97 13.96
N SER A 79 -7.28 7.01 14.02
CA SER A 79 -8.06 6.74 15.24
C SER A 79 -8.10 5.27 15.67
N ARG A 80 -7.70 4.34 14.78
CA ARG A 80 -7.66 2.89 15.03
C ARG A 80 -6.23 2.34 14.98
N ARG A 81 -5.30 3.15 14.53
CA ARG A 81 -3.88 2.85 14.42
C ARG A 81 -3.17 3.11 15.75
N GLY A 82 -3.44 2.25 16.74
CA GLY A 82 -2.74 2.25 18.03
C GLY A 82 -1.25 1.92 17.84
N ASP A 83 -0.87 0.68 18.09
CA ASP A 83 0.45 0.18 17.70
C ASP A 83 0.37 -0.55 16.36
N ILE A 84 0.80 0.13 15.29
CA ILE A 84 0.79 -0.46 13.94
C ILE A 84 1.75 -1.64 13.83
N MET A 85 2.88 -1.65 14.54
CA MET A 85 3.82 -2.76 14.48
C MET A 85 3.17 -4.03 15.06
N GLU A 86 2.52 -3.90 16.22
CA GLU A 86 1.83 -5.04 16.84
C GLU A 86 0.64 -5.50 15.98
N LEU A 87 -0.12 -4.59 15.36
CA LEU A 87 -1.18 -4.95 14.41
C LEU A 87 -0.64 -5.80 13.24
N LEU A 88 0.45 -5.37 12.62
CA LEU A 88 1.03 -6.12 11.50
C LEU A 88 1.56 -7.49 11.93
N LYS A 89 2.17 -7.59 13.13
CA LYS A 89 2.60 -8.87 13.70
C LYS A 89 1.43 -9.79 14.00
N GLU A 90 0.33 -9.27 14.52
CA GLU A 90 -0.89 -10.04 14.78
C GLU A 90 -1.46 -10.61 13.48
N VAL A 91 -1.61 -9.77 12.44
CA VAL A 91 -2.06 -10.21 11.11
C VAL A 91 -1.11 -11.26 10.52
N ARG A 92 0.21 -11.02 10.59
CA ARG A 92 1.22 -11.97 10.10
C ARG A 92 1.15 -13.31 10.82
N TRP A 93 1.03 -13.28 12.14
CA TRP A 93 0.92 -14.47 12.99
C TRP A 93 -0.30 -15.31 12.63
N GLU A 94 -1.48 -14.70 12.52
CA GLU A 94 -2.71 -15.41 12.19
C GLU A 94 -2.67 -16.01 10.79
N LEU A 95 -2.20 -15.25 9.80
CA LEU A 95 -2.02 -15.77 8.45
C LEU A 95 -1.06 -16.97 8.43
N ASP A 96 0.05 -16.90 9.17
CA ASP A 96 1.04 -17.97 9.22
C ASP A 96 0.51 -19.22 9.93
N LEU A 97 -0.24 -19.04 11.00
CA LEU A 97 -0.87 -20.10 11.77
C LEU A 97 -1.87 -20.89 10.91
N GLN A 98 -2.61 -20.20 10.04
CA GLN A 98 -3.56 -20.80 9.09
C GLN A 98 -2.91 -21.27 7.77
N GLY A 99 -1.59 -21.15 7.63
CA GLY A 99 -0.84 -21.66 6.48
C GLY A 99 -0.71 -20.68 5.29
N PHE A 100 -1.18 -19.44 5.42
CA PHE A 100 -1.12 -18.38 4.40
C PHE A 100 0.21 -17.60 4.41
N LYS A 101 1.33 -18.30 4.61
CA LYS A 101 2.69 -17.72 4.72
C LYS A 101 3.17 -16.95 3.48
N LYS A 102 2.54 -17.19 2.32
CA LYS A 102 2.88 -16.55 1.05
C LYS A 102 2.15 -15.23 0.81
N VAL A 103 1.08 -14.95 1.55
CA VAL A 103 0.31 -13.71 1.43
C VAL A 103 1.17 -12.58 1.97
N LYS A 104 1.46 -11.57 1.16
CA LYS A 104 2.28 -10.43 1.57
C LYS A 104 1.49 -9.40 2.40
N ILE A 105 2.18 -8.56 3.16
CA ILE A 105 1.60 -7.45 3.93
C ILE A 105 2.03 -6.12 3.32
N PHE A 106 1.08 -5.37 2.79
CA PHE A 106 1.28 -4.05 2.21
C PHE A 106 0.75 -3.00 3.17
N VAL A 107 1.49 -1.91 3.37
CA VAL A 107 1.10 -0.85 4.31
C VAL A 107 1.03 0.48 3.59
N SER A 108 -0.03 1.26 3.84
CA SER A 108 -0.17 2.61 3.29
C SER A 108 -0.66 3.61 4.35
N GLY A 109 -0.75 4.88 3.94
CA GLY A 109 -1.32 5.95 4.73
C GLY A 109 -0.32 6.51 5.75
N GLY A 110 0.17 7.73 5.51
CA GLY A 110 1.08 8.42 6.44
C GLY A 110 2.41 7.69 6.64
N ILE A 111 2.94 7.03 5.60
CA ILE A 111 4.25 6.38 5.63
C ILE A 111 5.36 7.43 5.50
N THR A 112 6.36 7.34 6.37
CA THR A 112 7.59 8.15 6.42
C THR A 112 8.82 7.24 6.43
N GLU A 113 10.03 7.80 6.32
CA GLU A 113 11.27 7.03 6.41
C GLU A 113 11.41 6.25 7.73
N GLU A 114 11.03 6.87 8.85
CA GLU A 114 11.10 6.26 10.18
C GLU A 114 10.09 5.12 10.31
N ARG A 115 8.89 5.29 9.74
CA ARG A 115 7.88 4.23 9.70
C ARG A 115 8.31 3.07 8.81
N ILE A 116 8.96 3.34 7.69
CA ILE A 116 9.53 2.27 6.85
C ILE A 116 10.56 1.51 7.66
N ALA A 117 11.54 2.19 8.25
CA ALA A 117 12.58 1.56 9.07
C ALA A 117 11.99 0.72 10.22
N LEU A 118 10.95 1.22 10.88
CA LEU A 118 10.24 0.52 11.94
C LEU A 118 9.57 -0.76 11.41
N LEU A 119 8.82 -0.68 10.31
CA LEU A 119 7.91 -1.75 9.85
C LEU A 119 8.55 -2.74 8.87
N ASN A 120 9.76 -2.47 8.39
CA ASN A 120 10.43 -3.27 7.35
C ASN A 120 10.67 -4.74 7.72
N SER A 121 10.60 -5.09 9.01
CA SER A 121 10.74 -6.47 9.48
C SER A 121 9.49 -7.32 9.27
N VAL A 122 8.34 -6.71 9.00
CA VAL A 122 7.05 -7.43 8.88
C VAL A 122 6.23 -7.03 7.65
N ALA A 123 6.45 -5.84 7.10
CA ALA A 123 5.81 -5.36 5.88
C ALA A 123 6.65 -5.70 4.64
N ASP A 124 5.98 -6.09 3.56
CA ASP A 124 6.60 -6.46 2.27
C ASP A 124 6.62 -5.31 1.26
N ALA A 125 5.73 -4.33 1.39
CA ALA A 125 5.65 -3.18 0.51
C ALA A 125 4.97 -1.97 1.18
N PHE A 126 5.31 -0.77 0.68
CA PHE A 126 4.82 0.50 1.20
C PHE A 126 4.18 1.36 0.11
N GLY A 127 2.97 1.86 0.39
CA GLY A 127 2.34 2.93 -0.37
C GLY A 127 2.67 4.28 0.24
N VAL A 128 3.56 5.05 -0.40
CA VAL A 128 3.99 6.38 0.07
C VAL A 128 3.37 7.47 -0.80
N GLY A 129 2.55 8.33 -0.18
CA GLY A 129 1.86 9.43 -0.85
C GLY A 129 2.45 10.78 -0.45
N THR A 130 1.75 11.48 0.45
CA THR A 130 2.01 12.87 0.85
C THR A 130 3.46 13.16 1.23
N TYR A 131 4.17 12.21 1.86
CA TYR A 131 5.56 12.40 2.27
C TYR A 131 6.50 12.67 1.08
N ILE A 132 6.24 12.05 -0.07
CA ILE A 132 7.02 12.29 -1.31
C ILE A 132 6.39 13.44 -2.11
N SER A 133 5.09 13.38 -2.37
CA SER A 133 4.44 14.31 -3.29
C SER A 133 4.36 15.76 -2.75
N ASN A 134 4.46 15.92 -1.44
CA ASN A 134 4.46 17.23 -0.76
C ASN A 134 5.78 17.45 0.00
N ALA A 135 6.89 16.92 -0.53
CA ALA A 135 8.21 17.17 0.01
C ALA A 135 8.53 18.68 -0.02
N PRO A 136 9.25 19.22 0.97
CA PRO A 136 9.70 20.60 0.95
C PRO A 136 10.49 20.90 -0.32
N VAL A 137 10.24 22.06 -0.92
CA VAL A 137 11.01 22.53 -2.07
C VAL A 137 12.43 22.90 -1.63
N ILE A 138 13.41 22.59 -2.46
CA ILE A 138 14.76 23.11 -2.30
C ILE A 138 14.78 24.52 -2.85
N ASP A 139 15.18 25.48 -2.02
CA ASP A 139 15.29 26.89 -2.41
C ASP A 139 16.56 27.09 -3.25
N PHE A 140 16.39 27.06 -4.58
CA PHE A 140 17.48 27.27 -5.52
C PHE A 140 17.60 28.75 -5.87
N SER A 141 18.80 29.31 -5.69
CA SER A 141 19.19 30.56 -6.34
C SER A 141 19.98 30.30 -7.62
N LEU A 142 19.89 31.24 -8.57
CA LEU A 142 20.72 31.26 -9.76
C LEU A 142 21.45 32.60 -9.77
N ASP A 143 22.77 32.53 -9.75
CA ASP A 143 23.65 33.68 -9.73
C ASP A 143 24.65 33.57 -10.89
N ILE A 144 24.91 34.68 -11.58
CA ILE A 144 25.98 34.75 -12.56
C ILE A 144 27.30 34.77 -11.81
N VAL A 145 28.11 33.73 -11.97
CA VAL A 145 29.45 33.62 -11.36
C VAL A 145 30.60 33.88 -12.35
N GLU A 146 30.29 34.04 -13.64
CA GLU A 146 31.28 34.22 -14.70
C GLU A 146 30.71 35.04 -15.87
N ILE A 147 31.47 36.03 -16.35
CA ILE A 147 31.16 36.79 -17.58
C ILE A 147 32.39 36.79 -18.50
N ASN A 148 32.21 36.38 -19.76
CA ASN A 148 33.29 36.29 -20.76
C ASN A 148 34.50 35.44 -20.30
N SER A 149 34.25 34.25 -19.75
CA SER A 149 35.29 33.36 -19.22
C SER A 149 36.15 33.96 -18.12
N LYS A 150 35.61 34.95 -17.40
CA LYS A 150 36.25 35.59 -16.25
C LYS A 150 35.34 35.45 -15.03
N PRO A 151 35.79 34.73 -13.99
CA PRO A 151 35.10 34.70 -12.70
C PRO A 151 34.95 36.13 -12.15
N LEU A 152 33.81 36.39 -11.52
CA LEU A 152 33.51 37.65 -10.84
C LEU A 152 33.32 37.42 -9.33
#